data_AF-A0A7U6QP04-F1
#
_entry.id   AF-A0A7U6QP04-F1
#
_cell.length_a   1.000
_cell.length_b   1.000
_cell.length_c   1.000
_cell.angle_alpha   90.00
_cell.angle_beta   90.00
_cell.angle_gamma   90.00
#
_symmetry.space_group_name_H-M   'P 1'
#
loop_
_entity.id
_entity.type
_entity.pdbx_description
1 polymer ?
#
loop_
_entity_poly.entity_id
_entity_poly.type
_entity_poly.pdbx_seq_one_letter_code
_entity_poly.pdbx_strand_id
1 'polypeptide(L)'
;MAFTGHSRAAYPANSYIKNLSDTRRQHWLDDQQDLLPNIKASADQAKIHALYCLPNDVQVLNDQLQALLSQPSCGIILLGFGAGNIPYSTALAKTLDLVHEHGHMVISASQCPFGGVSDSYAAGSWQYDYHVIAGGRLTIPAIYARLLWLLLRYDSPARRRQRWLNNVSQPGTSIKKR
;
A
#
# COMPACT_ATOMS: atom_id res chain seq x y z
N MET A 1 -5.49 -5.93 -16.24
CA MET A 1 -4.61 -7.00 -15.71
C MET A 1 -3.52 -6.40 -14.80
N ALA A 2 -3.88 -5.86 -13.63
CA ALA A 2 -2.90 -5.21 -12.73
C ALA A 2 -2.25 -6.17 -11.72
N PHE A 3 -2.68 -7.44 -11.69
CA PHE A 3 -2.36 -8.39 -10.62
C PHE A 3 -1.97 -9.79 -11.13
N THR A 4 -1.59 -9.93 -12.41
CA THR A 4 -1.06 -11.20 -12.92
C THR A 4 0.28 -11.50 -12.22
N GLY A 5 0.43 -12.71 -11.69
CA GLY A 5 1.65 -13.15 -10.97
C GLY A 5 1.66 -12.92 -9.46
N HIS A 6 0.66 -12.25 -8.88
CA HIS A 6 0.52 -12.12 -7.42
C HIS A 6 -0.81 -12.71 -6.97
N SER A 7 -0.76 -13.85 -6.27
CA SER A 7 -1.95 -14.56 -5.78
C SER A 7 -2.75 -13.80 -4.70
N ARG A 8 -2.39 -12.57 -4.35
CA ARG A 8 -2.87 -11.85 -3.15
C ARG A 8 -3.06 -10.35 -3.30
N ALA A 9 -2.92 -9.83 -4.53
CA ALA A 9 -2.89 -8.38 -4.72
C ALA A 9 -4.29 -7.73 -4.78
N ALA A 10 -5.36 -8.52 -4.80
CA ALA A 10 -6.74 -8.06 -4.69
C ALA A 10 -7.62 -9.02 -3.87
N TYR A 11 -8.75 -8.52 -3.38
CA TYR A 11 -9.80 -9.33 -2.76
C TYR A 11 -11.07 -9.35 -3.64
N PRO A 12 -11.73 -10.51 -3.83
CA PRO A 12 -11.26 -11.83 -3.40
C PRO A 12 -10.00 -12.24 -4.15
N ALA A 13 -9.09 -12.96 -3.48
CA ALA A 13 -7.88 -13.52 -4.07
C ALA A 13 -8.26 -14.73 -4.93
N ASN A 14 -8.90 -14.48 -6.06
CA ASN A 14 -9.42 -15.49 -6.97
C ASN A 14 -8.38 -15.93 -8.01
N SER A 15 -7.09 -15.93 -7.65
CA SER A 15 -6.06 -16.58 -8.46
C SER A 15 -6.28 -18.12 -8.45
N TYR A 16 -7.11 -18.57 -9.39
CA TYR A 16 -7.01 -19.84 -10.14
C TYR A 16 -7.14 -21.20 -9.43
N ILE A 17 -7.63 -21.33 -8.19
CA ILE A 17 -7.68 -22.66 -7.55
C ILE A 17 -9.08 -23.26 -7.39
N LYS A 18 -10.17 -22.48 -7.33
CA LYS A 18 -11.56 -23.01 -7.38
C LYS A 18 -12.50 -22.01 -8.06
N ASN A 19 -13.27 -22.49 -9.04
CA ASN A 19 -14.36 -21.71 -9.63
C ASN A 19 -15.42 -21.43 -8.54
N LEU A 20 -15.83 -20.17 -8.41
CA LEU A 20 -17.01 -19.81 -7.62
C LEU A 20 -18.23 -20.52 -8.22
N SER A 21 -19.12 -21.03 -7.37
CA SER A 21 -20.45 -21.49 -7.82
C SER A 21 -21.20 -20.33 -8.47
N ASP A 22 -22.05 -20.61 -9.47
CA ASP A 22 -22.74 -19.58 -10.25
C ASP A 22 -23.50 -18.57 -9.37
N THR A 23 -24.20 -19.02 -8.32
CA THR A 23 -24.86 -18.12 -7.36
C THR A 23 -23.90 -17.16 -6.66
N ARG A 24 -22.73 -17.65 -6.23
CA ARG A 24 -21.72 -16.82 -5.56
C ARG A 24 -21.04 -15.86 -6.52
N ARG A 25 -20.83 -16.31 -7.77
CA ARG A 25 -20.34 -15.46 -8.84
C ARG A 25 -21.32 -14.34 -9.14
N GLN A 26 -22.62 -14.65 -9.21
CA GLN A 26 -23.66 -13.66 -9.48
C GLN A 26 -23.74 -12.63 -8.35
N HIS A 27 -23.82 -13.06 -7.08
CA HIS A 27 -23.77 -12.12 -5.95
C HIS A 27 -22.51 -11.24 -5.96
N TRP A 28 -21.35 -11.80 -6.31
CA TRP A 28 -20.14 -11.00 -6.44
C TRP A 28 -20.23 -9.96 -7.55
N LEU A 29 -20.82 -10.30 -8.71
CA LEU A 29 -21.04 -9.38 -9.82
C LEU A 29 -22.01 -8.26 -9.43
N ASP A 30 -23.12 -8.61 -8.79
CA ASP A 30 -24.12 -7.66 -8.30
C ASP A 30 -23.46 -6.67 -7.32
N ASP A 31 -22.70 -7.17 -6.34
CA ASP A 31 -21.91 -6.34 -5.42
C ASP A 31 -20.92 -5.42 -6.16
N GLN A 32 -20.32 -5.88 -7.27
CA GLN A 32 -19.41 -5.05 -8.06
C GLN A 32 -20.16 -3.95 -8.81
N GLN A 33 -21.35 -4.26 -9.31
CA GLN A 33 -22.20 -3.34 -10.04
C GLN A 33 -22.67 -2.21 -9.13
N ASP A 34 -23.07 -2.54 -7.90
CA ASP A 34 -23.53 -1.60 -6.89
C ASP A 34 -22.43 -0.65 -6.42
N LEU A 35 -21.17 -1.11 -6.40
CA LEU A 35 -20.02 -0.28 -6.05
C LEU A 35 -19.55 0.65 -7.17
N LEU A 36 -19.94 0.39 -8.41
CA LEU A 36 -19.42 1.09 -9.59
C LEU A 36 -19.64 2.62 -9.57
N PRO A 37 -20.81 3.16 -9.16
CA PRO A 37 -21.01 4.60 -9.07
C PRO A 37 -20.04 5.27 -8.10
N ASN A 38 -19.81 4.66 -6.93
CA ASN A 38 -18.90 5.20 -5.90
C ASN A 38 -17.44 5.17 -6.39
N ILE A 39 -17.04 4.11 -7.07
CA ILE A 39 -15.72 4.01 -7.70
C ILE A 39 -15.53 5.13 -8.72
N LYS A 40 -16.52 5.36 -9.59
CA LYS A 40 -16.47 6.44 -10.60
C LYS A 40 -16.38 7.81 -9.94
N ALA A 41 -17.17 8.08 -8.92
CA ALA A 41 -17.16 9.35 -8.19
C ALA A 41 -15.82 9.61 -7.48
N SER A 42 -15.18 8.57 -6.96
CA SER A 42 -13.92 8.67 -6.22
C SER A 42 -12.68 8.69 -7.14
N ALA A 43 -12.83 8.33 -8.41
CA ALA A 43 -11.71 8.13 -9.33
C ALA A 43 -10.87 9.39 -9.56
N ASP A 44 -11.52 10.55 -9.73
CA ASP A 44 -10.83 11.81 -10.01
C ASP A 44 -10.04 12.33 -8.80
N GLN A 45 -10.49 11.94 -7.60
CA GLN A 45 -9.93 12.36 -6.32
C GLN A 45 -8.83 11.42 -5.81
N ALA A 46 -8.79 10.17 -6.28
CA ALA A 46 -7.78 9.20 -5.86
C ALA A 46 -6.38 9.63 -6.31
N LYS A 47 -5.56 10.08 -5.36
CA LYS A 47 -4.15 10.43 -5.60
C LYS A 47 -3.22 9.42 -4.96
N ILE A 48 -2.12 9.11 -5.66
CA ILE A 48 -1.03 8.30 -5.13
C ILE A 48 0.28 8.98 -5.48
N HIS A 49 1.10 9.22 -4.46
CA HIS A 49 2.41 9.83 -4.60
C HIS A 49 3.51 8.78 -4.44
N ALA A 50 4.59 8.91 -5.19
CA ALA A 50 5.80 8.11 -4.99
C ALA A 50 6.93 9.04 -4.58
N LEU A 51 7.42 8.90 -3.34
CA LEU A 51 8.44 9.75 -2.75
C LEU A 51 9.75 8.97 -2.65
N TYR A 52 10.78 9.47 -3.33
CA TYR A 52 12.14 8.91 -3.25
C TYR A 52 12.87 9.48 -2.05
N CYS A 53 13.29 8.61 -1.14
CA CYS A 53 14.23 9.01 -0.10
C CYS A 53 15.61 9.24 -0.72
N LEU A 54 16.12 10.46 -0.66
CA LEU A 54 17.45 10.79 -1.17
C LEU A 54 18.41 11.03 0.01
N PRO A 55 19.72 10.71 -0.15
CA PRO A 55 20.67 10.73 0.97
C PRO A 55 21.18 12.13 1.29
N ASN A 56 20.73 13.15 0.55
CA ASN A 56 21.22 14.52 0.62
C ASN A 56 20.68 15.27 1.83
N ASP A 57 19.38 15.20 2.11
CA ASP A 57 18.75 15.93 3.22
C ASP A 57 17.42 15.28 3.64
N VAL A 58 17.31 14.92 4.92
CA VAL A 58 16.08 14.37 5.51
C VAL A 58 14.92 15.36 5.49
N GLN A 59 15.23 16.66 5.49
CA GLN A 59 14.22 17.70 5.55
C GLN A 59 13.41 17.79 4.25
N VAL A 60 14.03 17.49 3.10
CA VAL A 60 13.33 17.43 1.82
C VAL A 60 12.18 16.41 1.85
N LEU A 61 12.43 15.21 2.39
CA LEU A 61 11.39 14.20 2.52
C LEU A 61 10.29 14.63 3.50
N ASN A 62 10.70 15.22 4.63
CA ASN A 62 9.76 15.74 5.62
C ASN A 62 8.83 16.80 5.01
N ASP A 63 9.38 17.77 4.28
CA ASP A 63 8.62 18.87 3.69
C ASP A 63 7.67 18.36 2.60
N GLN A 64 8.10 17.36 1.80
CA GLN A 64 7.23 16.67 0.85
C GLN A 64 6.03 16.01 1.54
N LEU A 65 6.25 15.32 2.66
CA LEU A 65 5.16 14.70 3.43
C LEU A 65 4.25 15.74 4.09
N GLN A 66 4.81 16.82 4.65
CA GLN A 66 4.02 17.90 5.23
C GLN A 66 3.12 18.59 4.19
N ALA A 67 3.62 18.79 2.97
CA ALA A 67 2.82 19.36 1.89
C ALA A 67 1.57 18.52 1.57
N LEU A 68 1.64 17.20 1.77
CA LEU A 68 0.50 16.29 1.54
C LEU A 68 -0.59 16.41 2.61
N LEU A 69 -0.31 16.94 3.80
CA LEU A 69 -1.31 17.13 4.87
C LEU A 69 -2.43 18.10 4.47
N SER A 70 -2.17 18.97 3.50
CA SER A 70 -3.18 19.87 2.93
C SER A 70 -4.12 19.19 1.91
N GLN A 71 -3.81 17.96 1.50
CA GLN A 71 -4.57 17.22 0.49
C GLN A 71 -5.56 16.24 1.14
N PRO A 72 -6.63 15.84 0.44
CA PRO A 72 -7.45 14.71 0.86
C PRO A 72 -6.62 13.43 1.05
N SER A 73 -7.12 12.51 1.87
CA SER A 73 -6.45 11.24 2.16
C SER A 73 -6.03 10.52 0.87
N CYS A 74 -4.76 10.13 0.78
CA CYS A 74 -4.15 9.62 -0.45
C CYS A 74 -3.24 8.43 -0.16
N GLY A 75 -2.74 7.78 -1.22
CA GLY A 75 -1.70 6.75 -1.11
C GLY A 75 -0.31 7.37 -1.24
N ILE A 76 0.65 6.86 -0.47
CA ILE A 76 2.05 7.30 -0.52
C ILE A 76 2.93 6.05 -0.61
N ILE A 77 3.74 5.96 -1.65
CA ILE A 77 4.78 4.94 -1.80
C ILE A 77 6.10 5.59 -1.38
N LEU A 78 6.61 5.19 -0.23
CA LEU A 78 7.84 5.70 0.34
C LEU A 78 9.01 4.79 -0.09
N LEU A 79 9.84 5.26 -1.01
CA LEU A 79 10.92 4.49 -1.60
C LEU A 79 12.20 4.70 -0.78
N GLY A 80 12.46 3.80 0.15
CA GLY A 80 13.64 3.80 1.02
C GLY A 80 14.85 3.05 0.45
N PHE A 81 15.99 3.19 1.12
CA PHE A 81 17.25 2.55 0.75
C PHE A 81 17.27 1.07 1.10
N GLY A 82 17.94 0.25 0.29
CA GLY A 82 18.19 -1.16 0.59
C GLY A 82 16.90 -1.91 0.93
N ALA A 83 16.73 -2.32 2.19
CA ALA A 83 15.54 -2.99 2.67
C ALA A 83 14.32 -2.06 2.93
N GLY A 84 14.32 -0.82 2.42
CA GLY A 84 13.26 0.17 2.65
C GLY A 84 13.50 1.08 3.85
N ASN A 85 14.77 1.29 4.23
CA ASN A 85 15.15 2.18 5.33
C ASN A 85 15.07 3.64 4.89
N ILE A 86 14.65 4.52 5.82
CA ILE A 86 14.60 5.96 5.61
C ILE A 86 15.41 6.68 6.71
N PRO A 87 16.01 7.86 6.41
CA PRO A 87 16.74 8.62 7.42
C PRO A 87 15.82 9.02 8.58
N TYR A 88 16.31 8.94 9.80
CA TYR A 88 15.56 9.36 10.99
C TYR A 88 15.71 10.86 11.24
N SER A 89 14.61 11.51 11.59
CA SER A 89 14.61 12.75 12.35
C SER A 89 13.34 12.83 13.19
N THR A 90 13.42 13.52 14.34
CA THR A 90 12.24 13.72 15.20
C THR A 90 11.10 14.46 14.48
N ALA A 91 11.43 15.36 13.55
CA ALA A 91 10.45 16.06 12.74
C ALA A 91 9.74 15.12 11.76
N LEU A 92 10.50 14.27 11.05
CA LEU A 92 9.95 13.30 10.11
C LEU A 92 9.05 12.28 10.81
N ALA A 93 9.45 11.81 12.00
CA ALA A 93 8.65 10.90 12.80
C ALA A 93 7.29 11.51 13.17
N LYS A 94 7.27 12.75 13.67
CA LYS A 94 6.02 13.48 13.95
C LYS A 94 5.18 13.71 12.69
N THR A 95 5.81 14.00 11.56
CA THR A 95 5.11 14.17 10.28
C THR A 95 4.44 12.86 9.85
N LEU A 96 5.09 11.70 10.05
CA LEU A 96 4.49 10.40 9.73
C LEU A 96 3.25 10.10 10.59
N ASP A 97 3.26 10.47 11.88
CA ASP A 97 2.06 10.39 12.73
C ASP A 97 0.92 11.27 12.18
N LEU A 98 1.21 12.54 11.88
CA LEU A 98 0.21 13.46 11.32
C LEU A 98 -0.35 12.96 9.99
N VAL A 99 0.51 12.40 9.13
CA VAL A 99 0.12 11.81 7.85
C VAL A 99 -0.82 10.61 8.08
N HIS A 100 -0.56 9.79 9.10
CA HIS A 100 -1.46 8.70 9.47
C HIS A 100 -2.81 9.21 9.99
N GLU A 101 -2.79 10.20 10.89
CA GLU A 101 -4.00 10.82 11.47
C GLU A 101 -4.89 11.46 10.41
N HIS A 102 -4.31 12.07 9.37
CA HIS A 102 -5.03 12.60 8.20
C HIS A 102 -5.53 11.51 7.23
N GLY A 103 -5.28 10.24 7.55
CA GLY A 103 -5.82 9.09 6.83
C GLY A 103 -5.05 8.69 5.57
N HIS A 104 -3.84 9.21 5.36
CA HIS A 104 -3.00 8.78 4.27
C HIS A 104 -2.47 7.36 4.51
N MET A 105 -2.32 6.62 3.41
CA MET A 105 -1.77 5.26 3.42
C MET A 105 -0.30 5.30 2.99
N VAL A 106 0.63 5.15 3.92
CA VAL A 106 2.07 5.14 3.63
C VAL A 106 2.59 3.71 3.54
N ILE A 107 3.06 3.32 2.36
CA ILE A 107 3.64 2.00 2.09
C ILE A 107 5.13 2.15 1.80
N SER A 108 5.98 1.52 2.61
CA SER A 108 7.42 1.44 2.36
C SER A 108 7.72 0.46 1.23
N ALA A 109 8.61 0.86 0.33
CA ALA A 109 9.18 0.07 -0.73
C ALA A 109 10.69 0.31 -0.82
N SER A 110 11.40 -0.61 -1.48
CA SER A 110 12.82 -0.44 -1.79
C SER A 110 12.98 0.34 -3.09
N GLN A 111 13.98 1.21 -3.15
CA GLN A 111 14.47 1.78 -4.42
C GLN A 111 15.22 0.75 -5.27
N CYS A 112 15.70 -0.34 -4.67
CA CYS A 112 16.41 -1.37 -5.40
C CYS A 112 15.44 -2.13 -6.34
N PRO A 113 15.84 -2.42 -7.59
CA PRO A 113 14.98 -3.14 -8.54
C PRO A 113 14.62 -4.55 -8.06
N PHE A 114 15.47 -5.14 -7.22
CA PHE A 114 15.33 -6.47 -6.66
C PHE A 114 15.58 -6.44 -5.15
N GLY A 115 14.98 -7.39 -4.43
CA GLY A 115 15.17 -7.55 -2.97
C GLY A 115 13.94 -7.20 -2.14
N GLY A 116 13.22 -6.13 -2.51
CA GLY A 116 12.03 -5.66 -1.79
C GLY A 116 12.33 -5.18 -0.37
N VAL A 117 11.27 -4.95 0.41
CA VAL A 117 11.36 -4.68 1.85
C VAL A 117 11.30 -6.03 2.57
N SER A 118 12.29 -6.32 3.40
CA SER A 118 12.33 -7.54 4.19
C SER A 118 11.64 -7.33 5.53
N ASP A 119 10.72 -8.23 5.90
CA ASP A 119 10.06 -8.21 7.21
C ASP A 119 11.07 -8.29 8.37
N SER A 120 12.20 -8.98 8.16
CA SER A 120 13.27 -9.14 9.15
C SER A 120 14.02 -7.82 9.44
N TYR A 121 14.19 -6.98 8.41
CA TYR A 121 14.77 -5.64 8.56
C TYR A 121 13.71 -4.61 8.93
N ALA A 122 12.45 -4.84 8.55
CA ALA A 122 11.34 -3.99 8.95
C ALA A 122 11.14 -3.98 10.47
N ALA A 123 11.30 -5.13 11.14
CA ALA A 123 11.23 -5.22 12.60
C ALA A 123 12.25 -4.35 13.36
N GLY A 124 13.31 -3.84 12.70
CA GLY A 124 14.32 -2.98 13.31
C GLY A 124 14.34 -1.54 12.76
N SER A 125 13.37 -1.17 11.91
CA SER A 125 13.34 0.15 11.27
C SER A 125 12.28 1.03 11.93
N TRP A 126 12.71 2.19 12.41
CA TRP A 126 11.90 3.09 13.26
C TRP A 126 10.59 3.52 12.60
N GLN A 127 10.53 3.70 11.28
CA GLN A 127 9.36 4.25 10.59
C GLN A 127 8.10 3.38 10.71
N TYR A 128 8.24 2.09 10.99
CA TYR A 128 7.11 1.18 11.16
C TYR A 128 6.38 1.39 12.50
N ASP A 129 7.07 1.95 13.50
CA ASP A 129 6.45 2.43 14.74
C ASP A 129 5.59 3.67 14.49
N TYR A 130 5.88 4.41 13.42
CA TYR A 130 5.16 5.62 12.97
C TYR A 130 4.24 5.32 11.78
N HIS A 131 3.49 4.23 11.90
CA HIS A 131 2.38 3.84 11.02
C HIS A 131 2.70 3.54 9.55
N VAL A 132 3.95 3.65 9.11
CA VAL A 132 4.37 3.17 7.78
C VAL A 132 4.12 1.66 7.69
N ILE A 133 3.66 1.19 6.53
CA ILE A 133 3.38 -0.23 6.32
C ILE A 133 4.42 -0.82 5.36
N ALA A 134 5.00 -1.96 5.71
CA ALA A 134 5.91 -2.66 4.80
C ALA A 134 5.17 -3.13 3.54
N GLY A 135 5.72 -2.77 2.36
CA GLY A 135 5.27 -3.29 1.06
C GLY A 135 5.74 -4.73 0.78
N GLY A 136 6.65 -5.25 1.60
CA GLY A 136 7.23 -6.57 1.44
C GLY A 136 7.94 -6.72 0.09
N ARG A 137 7.65 -7.83 -0.61
CA ARG A 137 8.20 -8.12 -1.94
C ARG A 137 7.39 -7.57 -3.11
N LEU A 138 6.37 -6.73 -2.85
CA LEU A 138 5.58 -6.13 -3.91
C LEU A 138 6.43 -5.17 -4.74
N THR A 139 6.25 -5.22 -6.05
CA THR A 139 6.83 -4.21 -6.95
C THR A 139 6.11 -2.87 -6.78
N ILE A 140 6.76 -1.77 -7.17
CA ILE A 140 6.16 -0.42 -7.11
C ILE A 140 4.80 -0.39 -7.86
N PRO A 141 4.65 -0.94 -9.08
CA PRO A 141 3.35 -1.00 -9.75
C PRO A 141 2.30 -1.83 -8.99
N ALA A 142 2.71 -2.91 -8.31
CA ALA A 142 1.79 -3.73 -7.53
C ALA A 142 1.29 -2.98 -6.27
N ILE A 143 2.18 -2.24 -5.61
CA ILE A 143 1.82 -1.35 -4.49
C ILE A 143 0.86 -0.26 -4.98
N TYR A 144 1.19 0.40 -6.09
CA TYR A 144 0.34 1.42 -6.70
C TYR A 144 -1.06 0.88 -7.02
N ALA A 145 -1.14 -0.23 -7.75
CA ALA A 145 -2.42 -0.84 -8.13
C ALA A 145 -3.26 -1.21 -6.91
N ARG A 146 -2.62 -1.70 -5.86
CA ARG A 146 -3.29 -2.07 -4.61
C ARG A 146 -3.77 -0.85 -3.82
N LEU A 147 -2.95 0.19 -3.71
CA LEU A 147 -3.36 1.47 -3.11
C LEU A 147 -4.54 2.07 -3.87
N LEU A 148 -4.49 2.08 -5.21
CA LEU A 148 -5.57 2.60 -6.04
C LEU A 148 -6.86 1.83 -5.80
N TRP A 149 -6.80 0.49 -5.80
CA TRP A 149 -7.93 -0.36 -5.48
C TRP A 149 -8.53 -0.06 -4.10
N LEU A 150 -7.70 0.19 -3.08
CA LEU A 150 -8.16 0.53 -1.74
C LEU A 150 -8.84 1.90 -1.70
N LEU A 151 -8.23 2.91 -2.32
CA LEU A 151 -8.75 4.28 -2.36
C LEU A 151 -10.10 4.36 -3.09
N LEU A 152 -10.30 3.56 -4.14
CA LEU A 152 -11.55 3.55 -4.90
C LEU A 152 -12.69 2.78 -4.23
N ARG A 153 -12.38 1.85 -3.33
CA ARG A 153 -13.37 0.91 -2.77
C ARG A 153 -13.75 1.13 -1.33
N TYR A 154 -12.90 1.81 -0.57
CA TYR A 154 -13.10 1.98 0.86
C TYR A 154 -12.99 3.46 1.22
N ASP A 155 -14.09 3.97 1.73
CA ASP A 155 -14.28 5.33 2.23
C ASP A 155 -13.34 5.66 3.41
N SER A 156 -13.18 4.74 4.36
CA SER A 156 -12.45 5.00 5.60
C SER A 156 -10.97 4.57 5.56
N PRO A 157 -10.03 5.40 6.07
CA PRO A 157 -8.63 5.03 6.22
C PRO A 157 -8.42 3.74 7.03
N ALA A 158 -9.18 3.57 8.12
CA ALA A 158 -9.13 2.37 8.95
C ALA A 158 -9.43 1.10 8.15
N ARG A 159 -10.46 1.12 7.30
CA ARG A 159 -10.82 -0.04 6.45
C ARG A 159 -9.81 -0.29 5.35
N ARG A 160 -9.23 0.77 4.75
CA ARG A 160 -8.12 0.65 3.79
C ARG A 160 -6.92 -0.05 4.44
N ARG A 161 -6.52 0.39 5.64
CA ARG A 161 -5.41 -0.19 6.40
C ARG A 161 -5.68 -1.64 6.79
N GLN A 162 -6.86 -1.94 7.31
CA GLN A 162 -7.28 -3.32 7.64
C GLN A 162 -7.18 -4.24 6.42
N ARG A 163 -7.68 -3.81 5.26
CA ARG A 163 -7.62 -4.58 4.00
C ARG A 163 -6.19 -4.72 3.46
N TRP A 164 -5.31 -3.75 3.72
CA TRP A 164 -3.90 -3.93 3.41
C TRP A 164 -3.29 -5.04 4.27
N LEU A 165 -3.43 -4.97 5.59
CA LEU A 165 -2.79 -5.92 6.50
C LEU A 165 -3.29 -7.36 6.30
N ASN A 166 -4.60 -7.54 6.11
CA ASN A 166 -5.20 -8.87 5.96
C ASN A 166 -4.73 -9.66 4.73
N ASN A 167 -4.35 -9.01 3.61
CA ASN A 167 -3.83 -9.78 2.46
C ASN A 167 -2.31 -9.99 2.52
N VAL A 168 -1.58 -9.36 3.45
CA VAL A 168 -0.12 -9.56 3.62
C VAL A 168 0.17 -10.71 4.59
N SER A 169 -0.60 -10.85 5.66
CA SER A 169 -0.32 -11.78 6.78
C SER A 169 -0.63 -13.27 6.56
N GLN A 170 -0.79 -13.78 5.34
CA GLN A 170 -0.96 -15.23 5.16
C GLN A 170 0.40 -15.94 5.02
N PRO A 171 0.86 -16.71 6.02
CA PRO A 171 2.14 -17.43 5.98
C PRO A 171 2.01 -18.57 4.97
N GLY A 172 2.66 -18.46 3.80
CA GLY A 172 2.56 -19.51 2.79
C GLY A 172 3.03 -19.13 1.42
N THR A 173 4.28 -18.67 1.30
CA THR A 173 4.99 -18.63 0.01
C THR A 173 6.35 -19.25 0.18
N SER A 174 6.39 -20.56 0.39
CA SER A 174 7.50 -21.35 -0.14
C SER A 174 7.32 -21.33 -1.65
N ILE A 175 8.08 -20.47 -2.33
CA ILE A 175 8.32 -20.65 -3.75
C ILE A 175 9.11 -21.95 -3.82
N LYS A 176 8.46 -23.06 -4.20
CA LYS A 176 9.20 -24.28 -4.54
C LYS A 176 10.24 -23.87 -5.58
N LYS A 177 11.52 -23.97 -5.22
CA LYS A 177 12.62 -23.89 -6.17
C LYS A 177 12.29 -24.89 -7.29
N ARG A 178 12.19 -24.39 -8.52
CA ARG A 178 12.27 -25.25 -9.69
C ARG A 178 13.69 -25.82 -9.76
#